data_AF-A0A965D052-F1
#
_entry.id   AF-A0A965D052-F1
#
_cell.length_a   1.000
_cell.length_b   1.000
_cell.length_c   1.000
_cell.angle_alpha   90.00
_cell.angle_beta   90.00
_cell.angle_gamma   90.00
#
_symmetry.space_group_name_H-M   'P 1'
#
loop_
_entity.id
_entity.type
_entity.pdbx_description
1 polymer ?
#
loop_
_entity_poly.entity_id
_entity_poly.type
_entity_poly.pdbx_seq_one_letter_code
_entity_poly.pdbx_strand_id
1 'polypeptide(L)'
;MNSIALKMLMGDKLKYFGLIAGIAFATMLILQQSSILVGFARQTGAFIRDTAQADLWIMDPQVRFSQDQVPVRGTTIQLARGVTGVDWALPL
;
A
#
# COMPACT_ATOMS: atom_id res chain seq x y z
N MET A 1 -43.14 18.74 6.17
CA MET A 1 -42.89 17.76 7.25
C MET A 1 -41.42 17.70 7.67
N ASN A 2 -40.43 17.84 6.77
CA ASN A 2 -39.00 17.86 7.14
C ASN A 2 -38.54 19.05 7.99
N SER A 3 -39.22 20.19 7.93
CA SER A 3 -38.85 21.40 8.67
C SER A 3 -38.97 21.25 10.19
N ILE A 4 -39.89 20.40 10.66
CA ILE A 4 -40.08 20.12 12.09
C ILE A 4 -38.94 19.24 12.61
N ALA A 5 -38.56 18.21 11.85
CA ALA A 5 -37.43 17.35 12.20
C ALA A 5 -36.10 18.12 12.28
N LEU A 6 -35.86 19.05 11.34
CA LEU A 6 -34.67 19.91 11.37
C LEU A 6 -34.65 20.83 12.59
N LYS A 7 -35.80 21.39 12.97
CA LYS A 7 -35.94 22.20 14.20
C LYS A 7 -35.74 21.38 15.47
N MET A 8 -36.20 20.14 15.51
CA MET A 8 -35.95 19.24 16.65
C MET A 8 -34.47 18.86 16.76
N LEU A 9 -33.80 18.62 15.63
CA LEU A 9 -32.38 18.29 15.57
C LEU A 9 -31.49 19.47 16.00
N MET A 10 -31.81 20.69 15.57
CA MET A 10 -31.04 21.91 15.88
C MET A 10 -31.47 22.61 17.17
N GLY A 11 -32.56 22.17 17.81
CA GLY A 11 -33.13 22.81 19.00
C GLY A 11 -32.20 22.77 20.22
N ASP A 12 -31.42 21.69 20.36
CA ASP A 12 -30.40 21.53 21.40
C ASP A 12 -29.01 21.63 20.77
N LYS A 13 -28.43 22.84 20.80
CA LYS A 13 -27.14 23.13 20.17
C LYS A 13 -26.00 22.27 20.73
N LEU A 14 -26.01 21.97 22.03
CA LEU A 14 -24.95 21.18 22.65
C LEU A 14 -24.97 19.74 22.12
N LYS A 15 -26.15 19.12 22.06
CA LYS A 15 -26.30 17.77 21.48
C LYS A 15 -26.00 17.75 19.99
N TYR A 16 -26.43 18.77 19.26
CA TYR A 16 -26.19 18.87 17.82
C TYR A 16 -24.68 18.94 17.50
N PHE A 17 -23.93 19.82 18.18
CA PHE A 17 -22.49 19.91 17.99
C PHE A 17 -21.75 18.65 18.47
N GLY A 18 -22.18 18.06 19.60
CA GLY A 18 -21.63 16.79 20.08
C GLY A 18 -21.83 15.65 19.08
N LEU A 19 -23.00 15.56 18.45
CA LEU A 19 -23.30 14.56 17.42
C LEU A 19 -22.41 14.75 16.19
N ILE A 20 -22.33 15.98 15.67
CA ILE A 20 -21.48 16.28 14.50
C ILE A 20 -20.02 15.97 14.80
N ALA A 21 -19.50 16.44 15.94
CA ALA A 21 -18.12 16.20 16.33
C ALA A 21 -17.84 14.69 16.48
N GLY A 22 -18.76 13.94 17.10
CA GLY A 22 -18.64 12.49 17.27
C GLY A 22 -18.64 11.73 15.93
N ILE A 23 -19.56 12.06 15.03
CA ILE A 23 -19.63 11.43 13.70
C ILE A 23 -18.40 11.80 12.87
N ALA A 24 -17.98 13.07 12.88
CA ALA A 24 -16.80 13.52 12.16
C ALA A 24 -15.54 12.82 12.69
N PHE A 25 -15.38 12.70 14.00
CA PHE A 25 -14.26 12.03 14.62
C PHE A 25 -14.23 10.52 14.31
N ALA A 26 -15.37 9.83 14.45
CA ALA A 26 -15.49 8.43 14.08
C ALA A 26 -15.15 8.20 12.59
N THR A 27 -15.67 9.07 11.72
CA THR A 27 -15.38 9.03 10.27
C THR A 27 -13.90 9.27 9.99
N MET A 28 -13.28 10.23 10.68
CA MET A 28 -11.84 10.51 10.57
C MET A 28 -11.00 9.31 10.97
N LEU A 29 -11.32 8.63 12.08
CA LEU A 29 -10.61 7.43 12.52
C LEU A 29 -10.74 6.30 11.49
N ILE A 30 -11.92 6.08 10.93
CA ILE A 30 -12.14 5.08 9.87
C ILE A 30 -11.28 5.43 8.64
N LEU A 31 -11.34 6.67 8.17
CA LEU A 31 -10.54 7.15 7.04
C LEU A 31 -9.04 7.00 7.29
N GLN A 32 -8.56 7.30 8.49
CA GLN A 32 -7.16 7.15 8.86
C GLN A 32 -6.71 5.70 8.73
N GLN A 33 -7.46 4.76 9.31
CA GLN A 33 -7.12 3.34 9.24
C GLN A 33 -7.20 2.80 7.80
N SER A 34 -8.19 3.23 7.01
CA SER A 34 -8.29 2.87 5.59
C SER A 34 -7.11 3.43 4.78
N SER A 35 -6.71 4.68 5.02
CA SER A 35 -5.59 5.30 4.32
C SER A 35 -4.27 4.59 4.62
N ILE A 36 -4.05 4.17 5.87
CA ILE A 36 -2.85 3.41 6.27
C ILE A 36 -2.82 2.07 5.52
N LEU A 37 -3.94 1.35 5.47
CA LEU A 37 -4.03 0.09 4.74
C LEU A 37 -3.70 0.27 3.25
N VAL A 38 -4.32 1.25 2.59
CA VAL A 38 -4.08 1.54 1.17
C VAL A 38 -2.62 1.95 0.93
N GLY A 39 -2.05 2.74 1.85
CA GLY A 39 -0.65 3.13 1.82
C GLY A 39 0.29 1.93 1.88
N PHE A 40 0.10 1.02 2.84
CA PHE A 40 0.90 -0.20 2.95
C PHE A 40 0.71 -1.12 1.74
N ALA A 41 -0.53 -1.32 1.27
CA ALA A 41 -0.80 -2.14 0.09
C ALA A 41 -0.08 -1.61 -1.16
N ARG A 42 -0.03 -0.28 -1.32
CA ARG A 42 0.80 0.34 -2.37
C ARG A 42 2.28 0.08 -2.10
N GLN A 43 2.77 0.35 -0.91
CA GLN A 43 4.20 0.24 -0.59
C GLN A 43 4.77 -1.18 -0.81
N THR A 44 4.00 -2.24 -0.57
CA THR A 44 4.48 -3.63 -0.71
C THR A 44 5.08 -3.94 -2.09
N GLY A 45 4.53 -3.38 -3.17
CA GLY A 45 5.04 -3.59 -4.53
C GLY A 45 5.96 -2.47 -5.04
N ALA A 46 6.32 -1.51 -4.20
CA ALA A 46 7.10 -0.34 -4.64
C ALA A 46 8.46 -0.74 -5.20
N PHE A 47 9.14 -1.68 -4.55
CA PHE A 47 10.46 -2.18 -4.99
C PHE A 47 10.49 -2.62 -6.46
N ILE A 48 9.47 -3.38 -6.90
CA ILE A 48 9.37 -3.87 -8.28
C ILE A 48 9.01 -2.72 -9.23
N ARG A 49 8.10 -1.82 -8.83
CA ARG A 49 7.64 -0.72 -9.70
C ARG A 49 8.67 0.40 -9.86
N ASP A 50 9.45 0.66 -8.82
CA ASP A 50 10.43 1.75 -8.79
C ASP A 50 11.74 1.33 -9.49
N THR A 51 11.99 0.03 -9.63
CA THR A 51 13.11 -0.53 -10.40
C THR A 51 12.69 -0.82 -11.85
N ALA A 52 12.38 0.24 -12.60
CA ALA A 52 11.82 0.14 -13.94
C ALA A 52 12.80 -0.42 -15.01
N GLN A 53 14.09 -0.52 -14.69
CA GLN A 53 15.10 -1.03 -15.62
C GLN A 53 15.06 -2.56 -15.75
N ALA A 54 14.55 -3.27 -14.73
CA ALA A 54 14.58 -4.73 -14.70
C ALA A 54 13.26 -5.32 -15.25
N ASP A 55 13.34 -6.01 -16.39
CA ASP A 55 12.18 -6.72 -16.98
C ASP A 55 11.89 -8.06 -16.28
N LEU A 56 12.93 -8.71 -15.73
CA LEU A 56 12.85 -10.03 -15.12
C LEU A 56 13.63 -10.07 -13.81
N TRP A 57 13.04 -10.72 -12.81
CA TRP A 57 13.64 -10.96 -11.50
C TRP A 57 13.93 -12.44 -11.30
N ILE A 58 15.17 -12.76 -10.95
CA ILE A 58 15.60 -14.11 -10.59
C ILE A 58 15.84 -14.15 -9.09
N MET A 59 15.10 -15.00 -8.38
CA MET A 59 15.11 -15.07 -6.91
C MET A 59 15.19 -16.54 -6.46
N ASP A 60 15.73 -16.76 -5.26
CA ASP A 60 15.64 -18.07 -4.62
C ASP A 60 14.19 -18.35 -4.14
N PRO A 61 13.67 -19.59 -4.27
CA PRO A 61 12.32 -19.93 -3.81
C PRO A 61 12.05 -19.67 -2.32
N GLN A 62 13.10 -19.53 -1.50
CA GLN A 62 12.98 -19.22 -0.07
C GLN A 62 12.78 -17.73 0.22
N VAL A 63 12.93 -16.84 -0.77
CA VAL A 63 12.63 -15.40 -0.64
C VAL A 63 11.13 -15.21 -0.42
N ARG A 64 10.75 -14.58 0.69
CA ARG A 64 9.34 -14.29 1.00
C ARG A 64 9.04 -12.80 0.92
N PHE A 65 10.01 -11.96 1.23
CA PHE A 65 9.89 -10.51 1.17
C PHE A 65 11.01 -9.91 0.33
N SER A 66 10.77 -8.76 -0.29
CA SER A 66 11.77 -8.02 -1.07
C SER A 66 12.99 -7.59 -0.24
N GLN A 67 12.87 -7.56 1.08
CA GLN A 67 13.94 -7.22 2.03
C GLN A 67 14.74 -8.45 2.47
N ASP A 68 14.29 -9.66 2.13
CA ASP A 68 14.99 -10.89 2.50
C ASP A 68 16.29 -11.01 1.70
N GLN A 69 17.40 -11.17 2.40
CA GLN A 69 18.70 -11.43 1.77
C GLN A 69 18.94 -12.92 1.68
N VAL A 70 18.24 -13.60 0.77
CA VAL A 70 18.55 -15.00 0.41
C VAL A 70 19.39 -15.01 -0.86
N PRO A 71 20.66 -15.42 -0.80
CA PRO A 71 21.56 -15.35 -1.94
C PRO A 71 21.22 -16.41 -2.99
N VAL A 72 21.19 -15.98 -4.24
CA VAL A 72 21.17 -16.88 -5.41
C VAL A 72 22.61 -17.28 -5.75
N ARG A 73 22.82 -18.49 -6.29
CA ARG A 73 24.15 -18.94 -6.73
C ARG A 73 24.71 -17.97 -7.76
N GLY A 74 25.96 -17.53 -7.58
CA GLY A 74 26.62 -16.57 -8.47
C GLY A 74 26.54 -16.95 -9.94
N THR A 75 26.68 -18.25 -10.26
CA THR A 75 26.58 -18.83 -11.62
C THR A 75 25.30 -18.48 -12.37
N THR A 76 24.22 -18.16 -11.65
CA THR A 76 22.90 -17.87 -12.23
C THR A 76 22.93 -16.60 -13.08
N ILE A 77 23.76 -15.62 -12.73
CA ILE A 77 23.93 -14.38 -13.49
C ILE A 77 24.61 -14.68 -14.83
N GLN A 78 25.65 -15.52 -14.83
CA GLN A 78 26.34 -15.93 -16.06
C GLN A 78 25.42 -16.74 -16.96
N LEU A 79 24.61 -17.64 -16.38
CA LEU A 79 23.62 -18.40 -17.13
C LEU A 79 22.57 -17.48 -17.77
N ALA A 80 22.04 -16.51 -17.02
CA ALA A 80 21.06 -15.56 -17.54
C ALA A 80 21.62 -14.74 -18.72
N ARG A 81 22.86 -14.24 -18.61
CA ARG A 81 23.54 -13.52 -19.71
C ARG A 81 23.80 -14.40 -20.95
N GLY A 82 23.83 -15.72 -20.79
CA GLY A 82 24.00 -16.66 -21.90
C GLY A 82 22.72 -16.95 -22.68
N VAL A 83 21.55 -16.51 -22.17
CA VAL A 83 20.27 -16.73 -22.84
C VAL A 83 20.08 -15.69 -23.95
N THR A 84 19.79 -16.16 -25.15
CA THR A 84 19.48 -15.30 -26.30
C THR A 84 18.31 -14.37 -25.97
N GLY A 85 18.52 -13.05 -26.15
CA GLY A 85 17.53 -12.02 -25.86
C GLY A 85 17.69 -11.36 -24.47
N VAL A 86 18.67 -11.78 -23.66
CA VAL A 86 19.03 -11.07 -22.43
C VAL A 86 20.17 -10.09 -22.71
N ASP A 87 19.88 -8.79 -22.65
CA ASP A 87 20.88 -7.74 -22.89
C ASP A 87 21.90 -7.64 -21.74
N TRP A 88 21.43 -7.76 -20.49
CA TRP A 88 22.27 -7.67 -19.30
C TRP A 88 21.62 -8.37 -18.10
N ALA A 89 22.44 -8.72 -17.10
CA ALA A 89 21.97 -9.21 -15.81
C ALA A 89 22.93 -8.76 -14.71
N LEU A 90 22.39 -8.26 -13.59
CA LEU A 90 23.15 -7.70 -12.47
C LEU A 90 22.66 -8.28 -11.13
N PRO A 91 23.55 -8.44 -10.14
CA PRO A 91 23.13 -8.70 -8.77
C PRO A 91 22.47 -7.44 -8.18
N LEU A 92 21.53 -7.65 -7.26
CA LEU A 92 20.89 -6.61 -6.45
C LEU A 92 21.66 -6.38 -5.15
#